data_AF-A0A6C1B6P9-F1
#
_entry.id   AF-A0A6C1B6P9-F1
#
_cell.length_a   1.000
_cell.length_b   1.000
_cell.length_c   1.000
_cell.angle_alpha   90.00
_cell.angle_beta   90.00
_cell.angle_gamma   90.00
#
_symmetry.space_group_name_H-M   'P 1'
#
loop_
_entity.id
_entity.type
_entity.pdbx_description
1 polymer ?
#
loop_
_entity_poly.entity_id
_entity_poly.type
_entity_poly.pdbx_seq_one_letter_code
_entity_poly.pdbx_strand_id
1 'polypeptide(L)' 'MSVRLNIQLSEDLNCEIDRVASQTATDKGEILRKALLLFLAACEGRERGLKFGLVDPASGKLETEIIGL' A
#
# COMPACT_ATOMS: atom_id res chain seq x y z
N MET A 1 -9.06 10.80 -16.92
CA MET A 1 -9.82 11.72 -16.04
C MET A 1 -9.20 11.66 -14.66
N SER A 2 -8.98 12.79 -13.98
CA SER A 2 -8.45 12.84 -12.62
C SER A 2 -9.43 13.55 -11.69
N VAL A 3 -9.64 13.03 -10.48
CA VAL A 3 -10.46 13.66 -9.44
C VAL A 3 -9.53 14.23 -8.36
N ARG A 4 -9.86 15.40 -7.81
CA ARG A 4 -9.14 15.95 -6.65
C ARG A 4 -9.59 15.25 -5.38
N LEU A 5 -8.64 14.77 -4.61
CA LEU A 5 -8.85 14.13 -3.32
C LEU A 5 -8.12 14.94 -2.25
N ASN A 6 -8.84 15.34 -1.21
CA ASN A 6 -8.26 15.96 -0.02
C ASN A 6 -8.33 14.94 1.11
N ILE A 7 -7.20 14.65 1.76
CA ILE A 7 -7.09 13.67 2.84
C ILE A 7 -6.45 14.36 4.03
N GLN A 8 -6.96 14.08 5.23
CA GLN A 8 -6.32 14.47 6.48
C GLN A 8 -5.41 13.33 6.96
N LEU A 9 -4.14 13.63 7.19
CA LEU A 9 -3.15 12.67 7.68
C LEU A 9 -2.55 13.20 8.98
N SER A 10 -2.08 12.31 9.84
CA SER A 10 -1.21 12.73 10.95
C SER A 10 0.11 13.25 10.40
N GLU A 11 0.78 14.10 11.18
CA GLU A 11 2.10 14.64 10.82
C GLU A 11 3.12 13.50 10.64
N ASP A 12 3.14 12.55 11.57
CA ASP A 12 4.03 11.39 11.51
C ASP A 12 3.85 10.58 10.21
N LEU A 13 2.61 10.31 9.82
CA LEU A 13 2.32 9.57 8.59
C LEU A 13 2.73 10.38 7.35
N ASN A 14 2.50 11.69 7.36
CA ASN A 14 2.95 12.55 6.27
C ASN A 14 4.49 12.51 6.12
N CYS A 15 5.22 12.58 7.23
CA CYS A 15 6.69 12.49 7.25
C CYS A 15 7.20 11.15 6.73
N GLU A 16 6.56 10.03 7.09
CA GLU A 16 6.92 8.72 6.55
C GLU A 16 6.65 8.61 5.04
N ILE A 17 5.55 9.17 4.55
CA ILE A 17 5.26 9.22 3.11
C ILE A 17 6.30 10.07 2.38
N ASP A 18 6.69 11.23 2.94
CA ASP A 18 7.77 12.08 2.40
C ASP A 18 9.10 11.31 2.30
N ARG A 19 9.44 10.55 3.35
CA ARG A 19 10.64 9.70 3.37
C ARG A 19 10.60 8.67 2.25
N VAL A 20 9.51 7.93 2.11
CA VAL A 20 9.36 6.92 1.04
C VAL A 20 9.39 7.57 -0.35
N ALA A 21 8.77 8.74 -0.51
CA ALA A 21 8.77 9.50 -1.76
C ALA A 21 10.21 9.84 -2.20
N SER A 22 11.03 10.32 -1.27
CA SER A 22 12.44 10.62 -1.53
C SER A 22 13.25 9.37 -1.90
N GLN A 23 13.05 8.25 -1.21
CA GLN A 23 13.78 7.01 -1.43
C GLN A 23 13.45 6.35 -2.77
N THR A 24 12.22 6.51 -3.24
CA THR A 24 11.72 5.89 -4.48
C THR A 24 11.70 6.85 -5.67
N ALA A 25 12.25 8.06 -5.50
CA ALA A 25 12.25 9.13 -6.50
C ALA A 25 10.86 9.38 -7.11
N THR A 26 9.83 9.40 -6.25
CA THR A 26 8.42 9.57 -6.66
C THR A 26 7.74 10.66 -5.83
N ASP A 27 6.46 10.92 -6.09
CA ASP A 27 5.66 11.89 -5.35
C ASP A 27 4.60 11.23 -4.43
N LYS A 28 4.09 12.01 -3.48
CA LYS A 28 3.05 11.54 -2.53
C LYS A 28 1.80 11.03 -3.22
N GLY A 29 1.39 11.69 -4.30
CA GLY A 29 0.19 11.31 -5.04
C GLY A 29 0.32 9.92 -5.64
N GLU A 30 1.51 9.59 -6.13
CA GLU A 30 1.81 8.27 -6.68
C GLU A 30 1.87 7.20 -5.59
N ILE A 31 2.46 7.49 -4.44
CA ILE A 31 2.43 6.58 -3.27
C ILE A 31 1.00 6.31 -2.84
N LEU A 32 0.19 7.36 -2.66
CA LEU A 32 -1.21 7.23 -2.25
C LEU A 32 -2.03 6.44 -3.28
N ARG A 33 -1.82 6.69 -4.59
CA ARG A 33 -2.49 5.88 -5.63
C ARG A 33 -2.13 4.41 -5.54
N LYS A 34 -0.84 4.07 -5.39
CA LYS A 34 -0.38 2.68 -5.24
C LYS A 34 -0.95 2.03 -3.98
N ALA A 35 -0.98 2.76 -2.87
CA ALA A 35 -1.55 2.27 -1.62
C ALA A 35 -3.06 1.97 -1.77
N LEU A 36 -3.82 2.86 -2.41
CA LEU A 36 -5.24 2.64 -2.68
C LEU A 36 -5.48 1.43 -3.59
N LEU A 37 -4.69 1.29 -4.66
CA LEU A 37 -4.78 0.12 -5.57
C LEU A 37 -4.45 -1.19 -4.83
N LEU A 38 -3.43 -1.16 -3.97
CA LEU A 38 -3.05 -2.32 -3.15
C LEU A 38 -4.18 -2.72 -2.20
N PHE A 39 -4.82 -1.73 -1.56
CA PHE A 39 -5.96 -1.96 -0.68
C PHE A 39 -7.13 -2.60 -1.42
N LEU A 40 -7.50 -2.07 -2.59
CA LEU A 40 -8.56 -2.65 -3.43
C LEU A 40 -8.25 -4.10 -3.84
N ALA A 41 -7.01 -4.36 -4.29
CA ALA A 41 -6.59 -5.71 -4.65
C ALA A 41 -6.65 -6.69 -3.47
N ALA A 42 -6.32 -6.23 -2.27
CA ALA A 42 -6.45 -7.03 -1.05
C ALA A 42 -7.91 -7.35 -0.72
N CYS A 43 -8.83 -6.38 -0.86
CA CYS A 43 -10.27 -6.60 -0.68
C CYS A 43 -10.81 -7.64 -1.69
N GLU A 44 -10.50 -7.48 -2.98
CA GLU A 44 -10.90 -8.44 -4.02
C GLU A 44 -10.32 -9.84 -3.78
N GLY A 45 -9.06 -9.92 -3.34
CA GLY A 45 -8.42 -11.18 -2.97
C GLY A 45 -9.15 -11.87 -1.81
N ARG A 46 -9.51 -11.10 -0.78
CA ARG A 46 -10.24 -11.59 0.39
C ARG A 46 -11.62 -12.16 0.02
N GLU A 47 -12.37 -11.50 -0.85
CA GLU A 47 -13.66 -12.01 -1.35
C GLU A 47 -13.53 -13.36 -2.05
N ARG A 48 -12.36 -13.62 -2.64
CA ARG A 48 -12.03 -14.90 -3.30
C ARG A 48 -11.45 -15.94 -2.35
N GLY A 49 -11.39 -15.66 -1.05
CA GLY A 49 -10.79 -16.52 -0.03
C GLY A 49 -9.27 -16.56 -0.06
N LEU A 50 -8.62 -15.62 -0.74
CA LEU A 50 -7.15 -15.51 -0.80
C LEU A 50 -6.62 -14.71 0.39
N LYS A 51 -5.40 -15.04 0.78
CA LYS A 51 -4.65 -14.33 1.83
C LYS A 51 -3.71 -13.31 1.21
N PHE A 52 -3.52 -12.20 1.90
CA PHE A 52 -2.58 -11.14 1.49
C PHE A 52 -1.38 -11.12 2.44
N GLY A 53 -0.17 -11.01 1.91
CA GLY A 53 1.03 -11.05 2.72
C GLY A 53 2.32 -10.89 1.94
N LEU A 54 3.43 -10.86 2.67
CA LEU A 54 4.78 -10.74 2.12
C LEU A 54 5.37 -12.12 1.94
N VAL A 55 5.90 -12.38 0.75
CA VAL A 55 6.49 -13.66 0.37
C VAL A 55 7.98 -13.44 0.11
N ASP A 56 8.83 -14.31 0.65
CA ASP A 56 10.23 -14.37 0.27
C ASP A 56 10.32 -14.86 -1.19
N PRO A 57 10.78 -14.04 -2.13
CA PRO A 57 10.85 -14.43 -3.54
C PRO A 57 11.82 -15.58 -3.80
N ALA A 58 12.83 -15.79 -2.96
CA ALA A 58 13.82 -16.85 -3.16
C ALA A 58 13.29 -18.23 -2.74
N SER A 59 12.58 -18.30 -1.60
CA SER A 59 12.06 -19.56 -1.07
C SER A 59 10.58 -19.82 -1.37
N GLY A 60 9.84 -18.80 -1.79
CA GLY A 60 8.38 -18.85 -1.97
C GLY A 60 7.59 -18.94 -0.66
N LYS A 61 8.25 -18.79 0.49
CA LYS A 61 7.58 -18.85 1.79
C LYS A 61 6.87 -17.55 2.11
N LEU A 62 5.67 -17.67 2.68
CA LEU A 62 4.96 -16.53 3.25
C LEU A 62 5.66 -16.14 4.56
N GLU A 63 6.32 -14.98 4.56
CA GLU A 63 7.00 -14.42 5.72
C GLU A 63 6.01 -13.82 6.72
N THR A 64 4.95 -13.20 6.21
CA THR A 64 3.92 -12.57 7.03
C THR A 64 2.62 -12.47 6.28
N GLU A 65 1.54 -12.86 6.95
CA GLU A 65 0.17 -12.55 6.53
C GLU A 65 -0.22 -11.21 7.12
N ILE A 66 -0.76 -10.31 6.29
CA ILE A 66 -1.28 -9.03 6.74
C ILE A 66 -2.76 -9.25 7.06
N ILE A 67 -3.08 -9.30 8.35
CA ILE A 67 -4.43 -9.53 8.86
C ILE A 67 -5.14 -8.19 9.04
N GLY A 68 -6.38 -8.08 8.56
CA GLY A 68 -7.26 -6.93 8.83
C GLY A 68 -7.28 -5.85 7.75
N LEU A 69 -6.82 -6.17 6.53
CA LEU A 69 -7.16 -5.39 5.33
C LEU A 69 -8.65 -5.53 4.97
#